data_AF-A0A438EHT6-F1
#
_entry.id   AF-A0A438EHT6-F1
#
_cell.length_a   1.000
_cell.length_b   1.000
_cell.length_c   1.000
_cell.angle_alpha   90.00
_cell.angle_beta   90.00
_cell.angle_gamma   90.00
#
_symmetry.space_group_name_H-M   'P 1'
#
loop_
_entity.id
_entity.type
_entity.pdbx_description
1 polymer ?
#
loop_
_entity_poly.entity_id
_entity_poly.type
_entity_poly.pdbx_seq_one_letter_code
_entity_poly.pdbx_strand_id
1 'polypeptide(L)'
;MVIDYYPCNFEGAEPPRVNSLLNSEPSPTYSKFGVTVKTEDGLVFRADYVIVSVSLGVLQNDLIKFHPSLPQWKILAMDQFNMAIYTKIFLKFPYKFWPSGNGSEFFLYAHKKRGYYPVWQHLEREFPGENVLLVSVTDDESRRLEQQSDSETREAIKAILRNMFGKQIPEATDILVPRWWSNRFYKGSYSNWPIGVGHHQFNQIKAPVGRVYFTGEHTSAAYYGYVHGAYFAGFVVLLFDHQSNMRLRRVLWNPWQSNGKPRNMKNQSFEVFCHKQIRNARRRSKERIHLEAFLMTVISATFGVLPEVQFMHTLCRFEDREVNNPMLQTVHKLELK
;
A
#
# COMPACT_ATOMS: atom_id res chain seq x y z
N MET A 1 2.68 -18.65 -12.27
CA MET A 1 3.48 -18.45 -11.04
C MET A 1 3.17 -17.05 -10.55
N VAL A 2 2.47 -16.91 -9.41
CA VAL A 2 2.42 -15.61 -8.72
C VAL A 2 3.79 -15.46 -8.10
N ILE A 3 4.60 -14.51 -8.56
CA ILE A 3 5.83 -14.15 -7.85
C ILE A 3 5.41 -13.25 -6.70
N ASP A 4 4.76 -13.84 -5.70
CA ASP A 4 4.61 -13.32 -4.36
C ASP A 4 5.10 -14.43 -3.44
N TYR A 5 6.41 -14.52 -3.28
CA TYR A 5 6.97 -15.27 -2.18
C TYR A 5 6.92 -14.37 -0.94
N TYR A 6 5.85 -14.51 -0.15
CA TYR A 6 5.84 -14.10 1.25
C TYR A 6 6.12 -15.34 2.11
N PRO A 7 7.39 -15.74 2.35
CA PRO A 7 7.69 -16.31 3.65
C PRO A 7 7.42 -15.20 4.68
N CYS A 8 6.71 -15.52 5.76
CA CYS A 8 6.25 -14.59 6.80
C CYS A 8 7.37 -13.92 7.61
N ASN A 9 8.35 -13.32 6.96
CA ASN A 9 9.35 -12.41 7.53
C ASN A 9 9.31 -11.10 6.72
N PHE A 10 8.48 -10.16 7.18
CA PHE A 10 8.39 -8.81 6.62
C PHE A 10 9.65 -7.95 6.91
N GLU A 11 10.66 -8.51 7.59
CA GLU A 11 11.82 -7.79 8.11
C GLU A 11 13.00 -7.61 7.14
N GLY A 12 13.03 -8.25 5.97
CA GLY A 12 14.22 -8.09 5.11
C GLY A 12 14.24 -8.79 3.75
N ALA A 13 13.16 -9.44 3.34
CA ALA A 13 13.10 -9.99 1.99
C ALA A 13 12.68 -8.88 1.01
N GLU A 14 13.65 -8.24 0.35
CA GLU A 14 13.35 -7.55 -0.89
C GLU A 14 12.76 -8.58 -1.88
N PRO A 15 11.63 -8.29 -2.54
CA PRO A 15 11.08 -9.20 -3.53
C PRO A 15 12.12 -9.45 -4.64
N PRO A 16 12.14 -10.65 -5.24
CA PRO A 16 13.01 -10.92 -6.38
C PRO A 16 12.83 -9.82 -7.43
N ARG A 17 13.93 -9.11 -7.71
CA ARG A 17 13.93 -7.85 -8.45
C ARG A 17 13.76 -8.16 -9.95
N VAL A 18 12.53 -8.33 -10.42
CA VAL A 18 12.25 -8.64 -11.84
C VAL A 18 12.69 -7.47 -12.72
N ASN A 19 13.55 -7.74 -13.71
CA ASN A 19 14.02 -6.73 -14.67
C ASN A 19 13.52 -6.96 -16.09
N SER A 20 13.07 -8.18 -16.41
CA SER A 20 12.58 -8.50 -17.74
C SER A 20 11.61 -9.67 -17.76
N LEU A 21 10.63 -9.56 -18.65
CA LEU A 21 9.60 -10.55 -18.92
C LEU A 21 9.63 -10.88 -20.41
N LEU A 22 9.91 -12.14 -20.72
CA LEU A 22 9.94 -12.68 -22.07
C LEU A 22 8.69 -13.56 -22.29
N ASN A 23 7.84 -13.18 -23.22
CA ASN A 23 6.73 -14.00 -23.70
C ASN A 23 7.16 -14.71 -25.00
N SER A 24 7.04 -16.04 -25.05
CA SER A 24 7.38 -16.78 -26.28
C SER A 24 6.14 -16.92 -27.18
N GLU A 25 6.25 -16.47 -28.43
CA GLU A 25 5.27 -16.78 -29.48
C GLU A 25 5.37 -18.26 -29.92
N PRO A 26 4.27 -18.88 -30.37
CA PRO A 26 4.26 -20.28 -30.78
C PRO A 26 5.15 -20.50 -32.00
N SER A 27 6.12 -21.42 -31.88
CA SER A 27 6.77 -22.05 -33.02
C SER A 27 5.86 -23.16 -33.58
N PRO A 28 5.85 -23.41 -34.91
CA PRO A 28 5.13 -24.54 -35.52
C PRO A 28 5.61 -25.92 -35.05
N THR A 29 6.64 -26.00 -34.20
CA THR A 29 7.08 -27.22 -33.50
C THR A 29 6.86 -27.07 -31.99
N TYR A 30 6.10 -28.02 -31.43
CA TYR A 30 5.52 -28.02 -30.07
C TYR A 30 6.55 -28.10 -28.92
N SER A 31 7.33 -27.06 -28.62
CA SER A 31 8.20 -27.08 -27.42
C SER A 31 8.43 -25.77 -26.65
N LYS A 32 7.89 -24.62 -27.08
CA LYS A 32 8.10 -23.33 -26.39
C LYS A 32 6.77 -22.63 -26.09
N PHE A 33 6.08 -23.12 -25.05
CA PHE A 33 4.89 -22.48 -24.50
C PHE A 33 5.21 -21.94 -23.11
N GLY A 34 4.96 -20.65 -22.88
CA GLY A 34 5.07 -20.05 -21.55
C GLY A 34 5.67 -18.65 -21.55
N VAL A 35 5.98 -18.20 -20.34
CA VAL A 35 6.65 -16.94 -20.05
C VAL A 35 7.95 -17.24 -19.31
N THR A 36 8.98 -16.47 -19.59
CA THR A 36 10.25 -16.48 -18.88
C THR A 36 10.42 -15.16 -18.15
N VAL A 37 10.62 -15.23 -16.84
CA VAL A 37 10.89 -14.07 -15.99
C VAL A 37 12.36 -14.06 -15.66
N LYS A 38 13.05 -12.94 -15.86
CA LYS A 38 14.40 -12.74 -15.35
C LYS A 38 14.42 -11.64 -14.30
N THR A 39 15.32 -11.82 -13.36
CA THR A 39 15.56 -10.93 -12.24
C THR A 39 16.94 -10.27 -12.36
N GLU A 40 17.16 -9.19 -11.62
CA GLU A 40 18.40 -8.40 -11.65
C GLU A 40 19.63 -9.17 -11.20
N ASP A 41 19.48 -10.13 -10.30
CA ASP A 41 20.52 -11.06 -9.84
C ASP A 41 20.77 -12.23 -10.82
N GLY A 42 20.05 -12.24 -11.95
CA GLY A 42 20.22 -13.21 -13.03
C GLY A 42 19.38 -14.48 -12.89
N LEU A 43 18.53 -14.62 -11.86
CA LEU A 43 17.66 -15.78 -11.75
C LEU A 43 16.60 -15.79 -12.86
N VAL A 44 16.30 -16.99 -13.36
CA VAL A 44 15.38 -17.22 -14.47
C VAL A 44 14.27 -18.17 -14.04
N PHE A 45 13.02 -17.71 -14.13
CA PHE A 45 11.84 -18.50 -13.84
C PHE A 45 11.05 -18.76 -15.13
N ARG A 46 10.45 -19.94 -15.25
CA ARG A 46 9.58 -20.30 -16.37
C ARG A 46 8.22 -20.73 -15.84
N ALA A 47 7.16 -20.27 -16.47
CA ALA A 47 5.79 -20.62 -16.11
C ALA A 47 4.87 -20.56 -17.34
N ASP A 48 3.66 -21.10 -17.26
CA ASP A 48 2.68 -20.97 -18.33
C ASP A 48 2.11 -19.54 -18.47
N TYR A 49 2.04 -18.82 -17.34
CA TYR A 49 1.50 -17.47 -17.19
C TYR A 49 2.22 -16.69 -16.09
N VAL A 50 2.21 -15.35 -16.23
CA VAL A 50 2.68 -14.40 -15.22
C VAL A 50 1.58 -13.39 -14.91
N ILE A 51 1.43 -13.09 -13.62
CA ILE A 51 0.58 -11.99 -13.13
C ILE A 51 1.51 -10.89 -12.65
N VAL A 52 1.36 -9.69 -13.19
CA VAL A 52 2.14 -8.51 -12.88
C VAL A 52 1.30 -7.61 -11.97
N SER A 53 1.74 -7.46 -10.71
CA SER A 53 1.05 -6.70 -9.65
C SER A 53 1.78 -5.40 -9.25
N VAL A 54 2.84 -5.02 -9.97
CA VAL A 54 3.59 -3.79 -9.70
C VAL A 54 2.71 -2.55 -9.88
N SER A 55 3.12 -1.43 -9.27
CA SER A 55 2.37 -0.18 -9.38
C SER A 55 2.29 0.32 -10.82
N LEU A 56 1.31 1.18 -11.10
CA LEU A 56 1.21 1.87 -12.38
C LEU A 56 2.50 2.68 -12.67
N GLY A 57 3.05 3.36 -11.66
CA GLY A 57 4.31 4.10 -11.81
C GLY A 57 5.47 3.21 -12.24
N VAL A 58 5.56 1.96 -11.79
CA VAL A 58 6.57 1.01 -12.28
C VAL A 58 6.33 0.63 -13.73
N LEU A 59 5.07 0.42 -14.14
CA LEU A 59 4.71 0.09 -15.53
C LEU A 59 4.96 1.24 -16.51
N GLN A 60 4.90 2.49 -16.03
CA GLN A 60 5.21 3.71 -16.78
C GLN A 60 6.72 4.00 -16.87
N ASN A 61 7.57 3.16 -16.28
CA ASN A 61 9.02 3.32 -16.23
C ASN A 61 9.73 2.04 -16.70
N ASP A 62 11.05 2.14 -16.93
CA ASP A 62 11.83 1.05 -17.55
C ASP A 62 12.33 -0.03 -16.59
N LEU A 63 11.71 -0.19 -15.41
CA LEU A 63 12.16 -1.21 -14.45
C LEU A 63 11.96 -2.63 -14.99
N ILE A 64 10.83 -2.88 -15.68
CA ILE A 64 10.50 -4.19 -16.25
C ILE A 64 10.46 -4.07 -17.78
N LYS A 65 11.36 -4.77 -18.45
CA LYS A 65 11.39 -4.85 -19.91
C LYS A 65 10.53 -6.01 -20.41
N PHE A 66 9.51 -5.72 -21.21
CA PHE A 66 8.67 -6.73 -21.86
C PHE A 66 9.24 -7.08 -23.24
N HIS A 67 9.34 -8.37 -23.54
CA HIS A 67 9.83 -8.88 -24.81
C HIS A 67 8.92 -10.02 -25.32
N PRO A 68 8.24 -9.85 -26.48
CA PRO A 68 8.15 -8.62 -27.26
C PRO A 68 7.59 -7.45 -26.43
N SER A 69 7.88 -6.22 -26.88
CA SER A 69 7.36 -5.01 -26.24
C SER A 69 5.83 -5.07 -26.13
N LEU A 70 5.29 -4.45 -25.08
CA LEU A 70 3.84 -4.30 -24.96
C LEU A 70 3.29 -3.56 -26.20
N PRO A 71 2.07 -3.91 -26.66
CA PRO A 71 1.48 -3.25 -27.81
C PRO A 71 1.19 -1.78 -27.51
N GLN A 72 1.24 -0.92 -28.52
CA GLN A 72 1.13 0.53 -28.36
C GLN A 72 -0.14 0.97 -27.61
N TRP A 73 -1.28 0.30 -27.85
CA TRP A 73 -2.54 0.60 -27.16
C TRP A 73 -2.43 0.41 -25.64
N LYS A 74 -1.62 -0.54 -25.18
CA LYS A 74 -1.41 -0.82 -23.75
C LYS A 74 -0.53 0.24 -23.13
N ILE A 75 0.56 0.59 -23.81
CA ILE A 75 1.51 1.62 -23.37
C ILE A 75 0.79 2.96 -23.21
N LEU A 76 0.07 3.40 -24.26
CA LEU A 76 -0.69 4.64 -24.22
C LEU A 76 -1.75 4.67 -23.11
N ALA A 77 -2.46 3.56 -22.88
CA ALA A 77 -3.45 3.48 -21.81
C ALA A 77 -2.81 3.64 -20.42
N MET A 78 -1.64 3.06 -20.19
CA MET A 78 -0.90 3.22 -18.94
C MET A 78 -0.37 4.64 -18.79
N ASP A 79 0.23 5.22 -19.82
CA ASP A 79 0.82 6.58 -19.79
C ASP A 79 -0.22 7.68 -19.61
N GLN A 80 -1.45 7.47 -20.09
CA GLN A 80 -2.53 8.42 -19.91
C GLN A 80 -3.13 8.43 -18.51
N PHE A 81 -2.89 7.39 -17.70
CA PHE A 81 -3.41 7.31 -16.32
C PHE A 81 -2.41 7.92 -15.33
N ASN A 82 -2.87 8.56 -14.26
CA ASN A 82 -1.95 9.23 -13.34
C ASN A 82 -1.51 8.29 -12.21
N MET A 83 -0.21 8.22 -11.96
CA MET A 83 0.34 7.76 -10.68
C MET A 83 0.54 8.98 -9.77
N ALA A 84 -0.38 9.18 -8.82
CA ALA A 84 -0.32 10.29 -7.88
C ALA A 84 0.71 10.04 -6.77
N ILE A 85 1.14 11.11 -6.12
CA ILE A 85 2.14 11.07 -5.04
C ILE A 85 1.51 11.68 -3.79
N TYR A 86 1.54 10.94 -2.70
CA TYR A 86 1.00 11.34 -1.41
C TYR A 86 2.04 11.06 -0.33
N THR A 87 2.60 12.13 0.24
CA THR A 87 3.66 12.04 1.24
C THR A 87 3.14 12.40 2.62
N LYS A 88 3.26 11.45 3.54
CA LYS A 88 2.96 11.58 4.97
C LYS A 88 4.27 11.84 5.73
N ILE A 89 4.53 13.08 6.14
CA ILE A 89 5.73 13.44 6.90
C ILE A 89 5.43 13.34 8.39
N PHE A 90 6.25 12.61 9.13
CA PHE A 90 6.12 12.46 10.58
C PHE A 90 7.17 13.28 11.30
N LEU A 91 6.77 13.89 12.42
CA LEU A 91 7.65 14.62 13.31
C LEU A 91 7.39 14.18 14.74
N LYS A 92 8.44 13.75 15.45
CA LYS A 92 8.41 13.47 16.89
C LYS A 92 8.88 14.71 17.66
N PHE A 93 8.22 15.01 18.77
CA PHE A 93 8.58 16.14 19.63
C PHE A 93 8.82 15.70 21.07
N PRO A 94 9.64 16.43 21.85
CA PRO A 94 9.86 16.15 23.28
C PRO A 94 8.58 16.26 24.12
N TYR A 95 7.69 17.19 23.76
CA TYR A 95 6.41 17.38 24.42
C TYR A 95 5.38 17.96 23.45
N LYS A 96 4.10 17.69 23.73
CA LYS A 96 2.97 18.25 22.99
C LYS A 96 2.83 19.75 23.21
N PHE A 97 2.75 20.51 22.12
CA PHE A 97 2.50 21.96 22.12
C PHE A 97 1.26 22.37 21.30
N TRP A 98 0.59 21.41 20.66
CA TRP A 98 -0.63 21.63 19.88
C TRP A 98 -1.89 21.35 20.73
N PRO A 99 -3.05 21.92 20.36
CA PRO A 99 -4.32 21.60 21.01
C PRO A 99 -4.67 20.11 20.87
N SER A 100 -5.14 19.51 21.97
CA SER A 100 -5.66 18.14 21.99
C SER A 100 -7.04 18.08 22.64
N GLY A 101 -7.89 17.16 22.20
CA GLY A 101 -9.27 17.02 22.65
C GLY A 101 -10.25 16.72 21.51
N ASN A 102 -11.54 16.65 21.82
CA ASN A 102 -12.57 16.35 20.81
C ASN A 102 -12.56 17.37 19.68
N GLY A 103 -12.51 16.89 18.43
CA GLY A 103 -12.52 17.73 17.24
C GLY A 103 -11.19 18.42 16.90
N SER A 104 -10.09 18.10 17.61
CA SER A 104 -8.77 18.70 17.37
C SER A 104 -7.79 17.82 16.58
N GLU A 105 -8.18 16.59 16.28
CA GLU A 105 -7.31 15.58 15.63
C GLU A 105 -6.68 16.11 14.34
N PHE A 106 -7.48 16.81 13.54
CA PHE A 106 -7.04 17.43 12.30
C PHE A 106 -7.07 18.95 12.42
N PHE A 107 -6.05 19.59 11.87
CA PHE A 107 -6.01 21.03 11.71
C PHE A 107 -5.36 21.43 10.38
N LEU A 108 -5.72 22.61 9.88
CA LEU A 108 -5.32 23.08 8.55
C LEU A 108 -4.40 24.29 8.64
N TYR A 109 -3.46 24.38 7.71
CA TYR A 109 -2.60 25.55 7.52
C TYR A 109 -2.91 26.26 6.19
N ALA A 110 -3.53 27.43 6.29
CA ALA A 110 -3.93 28.24 5.14
C ALA A 110 -2.76 29.08 4.60
N HIS A 111 -1.85 28.45 3.86
CA HIS A 111 -0.73 29.14 3.24
C HIS A 111 -1.10 29.81 1.90
N LYS A 112 -0.42 30.91 1.53
CA LYS A 112 -0.62 31.61 0.24
C LYS A 112 -0.30 30.70 -0.97
N LYS A 113 0.70 29.83 -0.81
CA LYS A 113 1.03 28.78 -1.79
C LYS A 113 0.16 27.55 -1.52
N ARG A 114 -0.72 27.21 -2.47
CA ARG A 114 -1.57 26.01 -2.41
C ARG A 114 -0.72 24.75 -2.24
N GLY A 115 -1.17 23.83 -1.38
CA GLY A 115 -0.51 22.54 -1.16
C GLY A 115 0.72 22.59 -0.25
N TYR A 116 1.10 23.77 0.24
CA TYR A 116 2.26 23.94 1.11
C TYR A 116 1.93 23.56 2.56
N TYR A 117 2.18 22.29 2.92
CA TYR A 117 1.93 21.69 4.24
C TYR A 117 0.52 21.96 4.81
N PRO A 118 -0.56 21.65 4.06
CA PRO A 118 -1.89 22.15 4.35
C PRO A 118 -2.64 21.36 5.42
N VAL A 119 -2.43 20.05 5.53
CA VAL A 119 -3.24 19.15 6.35
C VAL A 119 -2.36 18.51 7.41
N TRP A 120 -2.68 18.79 8.66
CA TRP A 120 -1.99 18.26 9.82
C TRP A 120 -2.91 17.36 10.62
N GLN A 121 -2.33 16.31 11.19
CA GLN A 121 -2.97 15.39 12.10
C GLN A 121 -2.06 15.16 13.30
N HIS A 122 -2.60 15.24 14.51
CA HIS A 122 -1.91 14.68 15.67
C HIS A 122 -2.41 13.26 15.91
N LEU A 123 -1.52 12.39 16.39
CA LEU A 123 -1.80 10.97 16.52
C LEU A 123 -2.01 10.54 17.97
N GLU A 124 -2.58 11.41 18.82
CA GLU A 124 -2.74 11.11 20.25
C GLU A 124 -3.70 9.93 20.51
N ARG A 125 -4.65 9.67 19.59
CA ARG A 125 -5.57 8.54 19.74
C ARG A 125 -4.94 7.21 19.32
N GLU A 126 -4.15 7.26 18.25
CA GLU A 126 -3.49 6.11 17.64
C GLU A 126 -2.21 5.73 18.41
N PHE A 127 -1.46 6.74 18.88
CA PHE A 127 -0.20 6.63 19.63
C PHE A 127 -0.20 7.59 20.84
N PRO A 128 -0.92 7.26 21.92
CA PRO A 128 -1.00 8.11 23.11
C PRO A 128 0.39 8.36 23.72
N GLY A 129 0.71 9.62 24.03
CA GLY A 129 1.96 10.00 24.69
C GLY A 129 3.20 10.11 23.78
N GLU A 130 3.14 9.70 22.52
CA GLU A 130 4.31 9.70 21.62
C GLU A 130 4.67 11.07 21.04
N ASN A 131 3.79 12.08 21.21
CA ASN A 131 4.01 13.45 20.73
C ASN A 131 4.39 13.50 19.24
N VAL A 132 3.63 12.79 18.39
CA VAL A 132 3.85 12.75 16.94
C VAL A 132 2.82 13.61 16.20
N LEU A 133 3.34 14.47 15.31
CA LEU A 133 2.56 15.14 14.29
C LEU A 133 2.80 14.51 12.92
N LEU A 134 1.73 14.43 12.14
CA LEU A 134 1.73 14.07 10.75
C LEU A 134 1.33 15.30 9.92
N VAL A 135 2.09 15.62 8.89
CA VAL A 135 1.67 16.56 7.84
C VAL A 135 1.64 15.87 6.49
N SER A 136 0.56 16.09 5.75
CA SER A 136 0.34 15.48 4.44
C SER A 136 0.50 16.51 3.33
N VAL A 137 1.27 16.13 2.31
CA VAL A 137 1.47 16.90 1.07
C VAL A 137 1.37 15.98 -0.13
N THR A 138 1.00 16.52 -1.29
CA THR A 138 0.75 15.71 -2.49
C THR A 138 1.43 16.29 -3.72
N ASP A 139 1.54 15.45 -4.75
CA ASP A 139 1.92 15.82 -6.12
C ASP A 139 3.19 16.69 -6.20
N ASP A 140 3.10 17.92 -6.70
CA ASP A 140 4.25 18.79 -6.95
C ASP A 140 5.03 19.11 -5.67
N GLU A 141 4.35 19.30 -4.54
CA GLU A 141 5.04 19.50 -3.26
C GLU A 141 5.71 18.21 -2.78
N SER A 142 5.12 17.05 -3.05
CA SER A 142 5.78 15.76 -2.81
C SER A 142 7.03 15.57 -3.66
N ARG A 143 6.99 15.88 -4.96
CA ARG A 143 8.19 15.80 -5.81
C ARG A 143 9.29 16.73 -5.33
N ARG A 144 8.93 17.97 -4.99
CA ARG A 144 9.87 18.97 -4.47
C ARG A 144 10.53 18.49 -3.16
N LEU A 145 9.73 17.97 -2.22
CA LEU A 145 10.25 17.58 -0.92
C LEU A 145 11.09 16.29 -0.98
N GLU A 146 10.75 15.33 -1.84
CA GLU A 146 11.50 14.07 -1.92
C GLU A 146 12.92 14.30 -2.47
N GLN A 147 13.12 15.38 -3.23
CA GLN A 147 14.39 15.80 -3.82
C GLN A 147 15.27 16.64 -2.89
N GLN A 148 14.75 17.08 -1.74
CA GLN A 148 15.51 17.87 -0.77
C GLN A 148 15.89 17.04 0.47
N SER A 149 16.77 17.60 1.30
CA SER A 149 17.19 16.95 2.54
C SER A 149 16.10 16.99 3.61
N ASP A 150 16.12 16.02 4.52
CA ASP A 150 15.21 16.01 5.67
C ASP A 150 15.41 17.24 6.57
N SER A 151 16.63 17.81 6.60
CA SER A 151 16.94 19.03 7.33
C SER A 151 16.22 20.26 6.76
N GLU A 152 16.23 20.44 5.44
CA GLU A 152 15.50 21.54 4.78
C GLU A 152 13.99 21.41 5.00
N THR A 153 13.48 20.17 4.99
CA THR A 153 12.07 19.88 5.27
C THR A 153 11.72 20.23 6.72
N ARG A 154 12.59 19.86 7.67
CA ARG A 154 12.44 20.17 9.10
C ARG A 154 12.39 21.68 9.35
N GLU A 155 13.29 22.45 8.75
CA GLU A 155 13.33 23.90 8.92
C GLU A 155 12.09 24.59 8.31
N ALA A 156 11.63 24.15 7.14
CA ALA A 156 10.39 24.66 6.54
C ALA A 156 9.17 24.40 7.44
N ILE A 157 9.05 23.17 7.97
CA ILE A 157 7.97 22.76 8.88
C ILE A 157 8.02 23.56 10.18
N LYS A 158 9.20 23.73 10.76
CA LYS A 158 9.41 24.52 11.97
C LYS A 158 8.95 25.96 11.82
N ALA A 159 9.23 26.60 10.68
CA ALA A 159 8.74 27.95 10.39
C ALA A 159 7.19 27.98 10.36
N ILE A 160 6.56 26.97 9.76
CA ILE A 160 5.10 26.84 9.72
C ILE A 160 4.53 26.66 11.12
N LEU A 161 5.06 25.71 11.90
CA LEU A 161 4.58 25.44 13.26
C LEU A 161 4.75 26.65 14.18
N ARG A 162 5.84 27.43 14.03
CA ARG A 162 6.02 28.69 14.75
C ARG A 162 5.00 29.76 14.38
N ASN A 163 4.57 29.80 13.11
CA ASN A 163 3.51 30.69 12.67
C ASN A 163 2.13 30.25 13.21
N MET A 164 1.92 28.95 13.39
CA MET A 164 0.64 28.39 13.88
C MET A 164 0.50 28.49 15.39
N PHE A 165 1.55 28.15 16.14
CA PHE A 165 1.50 27.94 17.60
C PHE A 165 2.39 28.92 18.39
N GLY A 166 3.06 29.85 17.70
CA GLY A 166 3.95 30.84 18.31
C GLY A 166 5.41 30.39 18.38
N LYS A 167 6.28 31.30 18.85
CA LYS A 167 7.75 31.10 18.78
C LYS A 167 8.28 30.07 19.77
N GLN A 168 7.54 29.78 20.86
CA GLN A 168 7.96 28.90 21.94
C GLN A 168 7.47 27.46 21.70
N ILE A 169 7.98 26.82 20.65
CA ILE A 169 7.73 25.40 20.37
C ILE A 169 9.06 24.62 20.47
N PRO A 170 9.05 23.35 20.90
CA PRO A 170 10.24 22.53 20.91
C PRO A 170 10.70 22.20 19.49
N GLU A 171 11.99 21.91 19.35
CA GLU A 171 12.52 21.33 18.11
C GLU A 171 12.00 19.89 17.95
N ALA A 172 11.72 19.49 16.71
CA ALA A 172 11.42 18.09 16.42
C ALA A 172 12.67 17.26 16.73
N THR A 173 12.54 16.21 17.55
CA THR A 173 13.64 15.30 17.85
C THR A 173 14.00 14.47 16.64
N ASP A 174 13.00 14.08 15.84
CA ASP A 174 13.20 13.24 14.68
C ASP A 174 12.11 13.46 13.62
N ILE A 175 12.43 13.14 12.36
CA ILE A 175 11.60 13.35 11.18
C ILE A 175 11.65 12.12 10.28
N LEU A 176 10.50 11.72 9.75
CA LEU A 176 10.41 10.71 8.70
C LEU A 176 9.74 11.32 7.48
N VAL A 177 10.46 11.28 6.36
CA VAL A 177 9.99 11.74 5.05
C VAL A 177 9.97 10.55 4.08
N PRO A 178 8.82 9.88 3.89
CA PRO A 178 8.71 8.79 2.93
C PRO A 178 8.95 9.29 1.51
N ARG A 179 9.75 8.55 0.73
CA ARG A 179 10.13 8.90 -0.65
C ARG A 179 9.58 7.91 -1.66
N TRP A 180 8.25 7.83 -1.76
CA TRP A 180 7.55 6.83 -2.58
C TRP A 180 7.72 7.07 -4.08
N TRP A 181 7.77 8.32 -4.52
CA TRP A 181 8.00 8.66 -5.92
C TRP A 181 9.42 8.34 -6.39
N SER A 182 10.40 8.63 -5.54
CA SER A 182 11.82 8.35 -5.81
C SER A 182 12.10 6.85 -5.79
N ASN A 183 11.38 6.09 -4.96
CA ASN A 183 11.53 4.63 -4.89
C ASN A 183 11.15 3.97 -6.22
N ARG A 184 12.14 3.35 -6.86
CA ARG A 184 12.00 2.72 -8.18
C ARG A 184 10.96 1.60 -8.24
N PHE A 185 10.61 1.00 -7.10
CA PHE A 185 9.62 -0.09 -7.03
C PHE A 185 8.18 0.38 -6.87
N TYR A 186 7.96 1.69 -6.72
CA TYR A 186 6.62 2.26 -6.56
C TYR A 186 6.37 3.43 -7.51
N LYS A 187 7.33 4.34 -7.65
CA LYS A 187 7.25 5.53 -8.52
C LYS A 187 6.00 6.40 -8.27
N GLY A 188 5.50 6.38 -7.03
CA GLY A 188 4.34 7.12 -6.58
C GLY A 188 3.62 6.38 -5.45
N SER A 189 2.43 6.85 -5.08
CA SER A 189 1.64 6.30 -3.98
C SER A 189 0.47 5.46 -4.47
N TYR A 190 -0.39 6.04 -5.31
CA TYR A 190 -1.58 5.36 -5.81
C TYR A 190 -2.09 5.98 -7.11
N SER A 191 -2.84 5.23 -7.91
CA SER A 191 -3.37 5.72 -9.17
C SER A 191 -4.53 6.70 -8.96
N ASN A 192 -4.66 7.66 -9.88
CA ASN A 192 -5.74 8.63 -9.92
C ASN A 192 -6.27 8.75 -11.35
N TRP A 193 -7.58 8.80 -11.51
CA TRP A 193 -8.23 8.80 -12.82
C TRP A 193 -8.24 10.21 -13.42
N PRO A 194 -7.45 10.48 -14.47
CA PRO A 194 -7.37 11.83 -15.01
C PRO A 194 -8.49 12.13 -16.00
N ILE A 195 -8.72 13.43 -16.22
CA ILE A 195 -9.63 13.91 -17.26
C ILE A 195 -9.13 13.42 -18.62
N GLY A 196 -10.04 12.96 -19.46
CA GLY A 196 -9.75 12.50 -20.83
C GLY A 196 -9.55 10.98 -20.96
N VAL A 197 -9.39 10.25 -19.86
CA VAL A 197 -9.36 8.78 -19.90
C VAL A 197 -10.76 8.22 -19.74
N GLY A 198 -11.28 7.54 -20.76
CA GLY A 198 -12.54 6.83 -20.70
C GLY A 198 -12.40 5.40 -20.17
N HIS A 199 -13.54 4.73 -19.96
CA HIS A 199 -13.56 3.32 -19.56
C HIS A 199 -12.89 2.39 -20.57
N HIS A 200 -12.88 2.75 -21.86
CA HIS A 200 -12.20 1.95 -22.88
C HIS A 200 -10.68 1.89 -22.64
N GLN A 201 -10.05 3.04 -22.44
CA GLN A 201 -8.63 3.15 -22.11
C GLN A 201 -8.34 2.49 -20.75
N PHE A 202 -9.20 2.68 -19.75
CA PHE A 202 -9.04 1.98 -18.47
C PHE A 202 -9.05 0.46 -18.64
N ASN A 203 -9.97 -0.09 -19.43
CA ASN A 203 -10.04 -1.53 -19.69
C ASN A 203 -8.79 -2.04 -20.42
N GLN A 204 -8.12 -1.21 -21.20
CA GLN A 204 -6.82 -1.55 -21.80
C GLN A 204 -5.72 -1.69 -20.73
N ILE A 205 -5.70 -0.86 -19.68
CA ILE A 205 -4.76 -1.02 -18.54
C ILE A 205 -4.96 -2.38 -17.85
N LYS A 206 -6.20 -2.87 -17.75
CA LYS A 206 -6.49 -4.18 -17.17
C LYS A 206 -6.25 -5.35 -18.13
N ALA A 207 -6.38 -5.13 -19.45
CA ALA A 207 -6.37 -6.21 -20.43
C ALA A 207 -5.05 -7.01 -20.43
N PRO A 208 -5.10 -8.34 -20.48
CA PRO A 208 -3.90 -9.15 -20.61
C PRO A 208 -3.24 -8.98 -21.99
N VAL A 209 -1.95 -9.27 -22.07
CA VAL A 209 -1.20 -9.33 -23.33
C VAL A 209 -0.62 -10.73 -23.46
N GLY A 210 -1.25 -11.57 -24.29
CA GLY A 210 -0.91 -12.98 -24.40
C GLY A 210 -1.04 -13.70 -23.05
N ARG A 211 0.09 -14.11 -22.48
CA ARG A 211 0.18 -14.85 -21.20
C ARG A 211 0.52 -13.98 -19.99
N VAL A 212 0.55 -12.66 -20.19
CA VAL A 212 0.86 -11.65 -19.17
C VAL A 212 -0.43 -10.99 -18.71
N TYR A 213 -0.79 -11.21 -17.45
CA TYR A 213 -1.95 -10.62 -16.80
C TYR A 213 -1.50 -9.47 -15.89
N PHE A 214 -2.36 -8.46 -15.74
CA PHE A 214 -2.09 -7.29 -14.93
C PHE A 214 -3.10 -7.20 -13.80
N THR A 215 -2.62 -6.87 -12.60
CA THR A 215 -3.44 -6.63 -11.42
C THR A 215 -2.83 -5.51 -10.58
N GLY A 216 -3.57 -5.06 -9.58
CA GLY A 216 -3.23 -3.92 -8.74
C GLY A 216 -4.39 -2.94 -8.65
N GLU A 217 -4.30 -1.97 -7.74
CA GLU A 217 -5.37 -0.97 -7.55
C GLU A 217 -5.72 -0.24 -8.85
N HIS A 218 -4.73 0.03 -9.70
CA HIS A 218 -4.86 0.66 -11.02
C HIS A 218 -5.66 -0.16 -12.05
N THR A 219 -6.02 -1.40 -11.75
CA THR A 219 -6.89 -2.25 -12.58
C THR A 219 -8.32 -2.39 -12.03
N SER A 220 -8.63 -1.71 -10.91
CA SER A 220 -9.96 -1.68 -10.30
C SER A 220 -10.73 -0.39 -10.64
N ALA A 221 -11.66 -0.46 -11.59
CA ALA A 221 -12.41 0.73 -12.02
C ALA A 221 -13.23 1.37 -10.88
N ALA A 222 -13.75 0.56 -9.97
CA ALA A 222 -14.60 1.01 -8.87
C ALA A 222 -13.80 1.51 -7.65
N TYR A 223 -12.56 1.06 -7.49
CA TYR A 223 -11.80 1.22 -6.24
C TYR A 223 -10.30 1.50 -6.47
N TYR A 224 -9.94 2.11 -7.61
CA TYR A 224 -8.59 2.61 -7.84
C TYR A 224 -8.21 3.60 -6.76
N GLY A 225 -6.93 3.66 -6.40
CA GLY A 225 -6.44 4.46 -5.29
C GLY A 225 -6.42 3.73 -3.95
N TYR A 226 -7.08 2.57 -3.83
CA TYR A 226 -7.33 1.93 -2.53
C TYR A 226 -6.84 0.48 -2.43
N VAL A 227 -6.52 0.10 -1.19
CA VAL A 227 -6.09 -1.26 -0.80
C VAL A 227 -7.10 -2.33 -1.19
N HIS A 228 -8.38 -2.12 -0.87
CA HIS A 228 -9.43 -3.07 -1.22
C HIS A 228 -9.61 -3.19 -2.74
N GLY A 229 -9.32 -2.14 -3.50
CA GLY A 229 -9.24 -2.19 -4.95
C GLY A 229 -8.16 -3.13 -5.46
N ALA A 230 -6.95 -3.06 -4.90
CA ALA A 230 -5.87 -4.01 -5.22
C ALA A 230 -6.27 -5.45 -4.86
N TYR A 231 -6.85 -5.66 -3.68
CA TYR A 231 -7.31 -6.96 -3.22
C TYR A 231 -8.34 -7.59 -4.17
N PHE A 232 -9.41 -6.85 -4.50
CA PHE A 232 -10.45 -7.34 -5.40
C PHE A 232 -9.94 -7.55 -6.82
N ALA A 233 -9.06 -6.67 -7.32
CA ALA A 233 -8.43 -6.85 -8.63
C ALA A 233 -7.65 -8.18 -8.71
N GLY A 234 -6.87 -8.50 -7.68
CA GLY A 234 -6.13 -9.77 -7.58
C GLY A 234 -7.05 -10.99 -7.63
N PHE A 235 -8.15 -10.95 -6.89
CA PHE A 235 -9.14 -12.03 -6.86
C PHE A 235 -9.80 -12.26 -8.23
N VAL A 236 -10.12 -11.19 -8.95
CA VAL A 236 -10.76 -11.27 -10.28
C VAL A 236 -9.85 -11.98 -11.29
N VAL A 237 -8.55 -11.69 -11.30
CA VAL A 237 -7.61 -12.36 -12.22
C VAL A 237 -7.54 -13.86 -11.95
N LEU A 238 -7.54 -14.28 -10.69
CA LEU A 238 -7.53 -15.70 -10.31
C LEU A 238 -8.80 -16.44 -10.76
N LEU A 239 -9.97 -15.78 -10.71
CA LEU A 239 -11.23 -16.39 -11.15
C LEU A 239 -11.33 -16.55 -12.67
N PHE A 240 -10.86 -15.57 -13.44
CA PHE A 240 -10.89 -15.65 -14.91
C PHE A 240 -10.00 -16.79 -15.45
N ASP A 241 -8.84 -17.02 -14.83
CA ASP A 241 -7.97 -18.17 -15.19
C ASP A 241 -8.65 -19.51 -14.84
N HIS A 242 -9.32 -19.60 -13.70
CA HIS A 242 -10.03 -20.83 -13.30
C HIS A 242 -11.23 -21.17 -14.20
N GLN A 243 -11.92 -20.17 -14.73
CA GLN A 243 -13.05 -20.39 -15.65
C GLN A 243 -12.58 -20.76 -17.07
N SER A 244 -11.42 -20.29 -17.50
CA SER A 244 -10.89 -20.50 -18.85
C SER A 244 -9.93 -21.70 -18.97
N ASN A 245 -9.34 -22.18 -17.87
CA ASN A 245 -8.34 -23.26 -17.89
C ASN A 245 -8.73 -24.47 -17.01
N MET A 246 -9.11 -25.59 -17.64
CA MET A 246 -9.53 -26.82 -16.96
C MET A 246 -8.42 -27.47 -16.08
N ARG A 247 -7.14 -27.21 -16.34
CA ARG A 247 -6.03 -27.83 -15.58
C ARG A 247 -5.81 -27.21 -14.20
N LEU A 248 -6.12 -25.93 -14.02
CA LEU A 248 -5.95 -25.21 -12.76
C LEU A 248 -7.13 -25.40 -11.78
N ARG A 249 -8.24 -25.99 -12.23
CA ARG A 249 -9.35 -26.44 -11.36
C ARG A 249 -8.92 -27.38 -10.24
N ARG A 250 -7.75 -28.03 -10.37
CA ARG A 250 -7.24 -29.01 -9.40
C ARG A 250 -6.36 -28.42 -8.30
N VAL A 251 -5.86 -27.19 -8.44
CA VAL A 251 -4.79 -26.67 -7.55
C VAL A 251 -5.36 -25.98 -6.30
N LEU A 252 -6.59 -25.46 -6.35
CA LEU A 252 -7.31 -25.02 -5.16
C LEU A 252 -8.45 -25.97 -4.88
N TRP A 253 -8.19 -26.93 -3.98
CA TRP A 253 -9.23 -27.71 -3.33
C TRP A 253 -10.23 -26.75 -2.67
N ASN A 254 -11.47 -26.77 -3.14
CA ASN A 254 -12.59 -26.03 -2.58
C ASN A 254 -13.06 -26.77 -1.31
N PRO A 255 -12.93 -26.22 -0.09
CA PRO A 255 -13.39 -26.91 1.12
C PRO A 255 -14.91 -27.04 1.19
N TRP A 256 -15.65 -26.43 0.24
CA TRP A 256 -17.11 -26.27 0.30
C TRP A 256 -17.86 -26.94 -0.84
N GLN A 257 -17.33 -28.00 -1.43
CA GLN A 257 -18.12 -28.91 -2.26
C GLN A 257 -18.19 -30.30 -1.64
N SER A 258 -19.16 -30.50 -0.75
CA SER A 258 -19.85 -31.78 -0.64
C SER A 258 -21.28 -31.61 -1.16
N ASN A 259 -21.56 -32.37 -2.23
CA ASN A 259 -22.88 -32.68 -2.79
C ASN A 259 -23.44 -31.66 -3.78
N GLY A 260 -23.06 -31.86 -5.04
CA GLY A 260 -23.54 -31.13 -6.21
C GLY A 260 -25.06 -31.03 -6.25
N LYS A 261 -25.54 -29.79 -6.11
CA LYS A 261 -26.75 -29.22 -6.74
C LYS A 261 -26.62 -27.70 -6.65
N PRO A 262 -26.88 -26.94 -7.73
CA PRO A 262 -26.84 -25.49 -7.66
C PRO A 262 -28.10 -24.99 -6.95
N ARG A 263 -27.95 -24.44 -5.73
CA ARG A 263 -29.01 -23.66 -5.08
C ARG A 263 -28.84 -22.20 -5.46
N ASN A 264 -29.79 -21.67 -6.23
CA ASN A 264 -30.07 -20.24 -6.26
C ASN A 264 -30.34 -19.78 -4.83
N MET A 265 -29.42 -19.04 -4.22
CA MET A 265 -29.68 -18.33 -2.97
C MET A 265 -29.28 -16.87 -3.14
N LYS A 266 -30.31 -16.01 -3.18
CA LYS A 266 -30.19 -14.60 -2.83
C LYS A 266 -29.52 -14.51 -1.45
N ASN A 267 -28.56 -13.60 -1.32
CA ASN A 267 -27.79 -13.30 -0.11
C ASN A 267 -28.68 -12.91 1.10
N GLN A 268 -29.32 -13.87 1.76
CA GLN A 268 -30.01 -13.67 3.04
C GLN A 268 -29.26 -14.28 4.23
N SER A 269 -28.28 -15.15 3.98
CA SER A 269 -27.56 -15.86 5.06
C SER A 269 -26.47 -15.01 5.74
N PHE A 270 -25.92 -14.00 5.06
CA PHE A 270 -24.86 -13.14 5.62
C PHE A 270 -25.43 -12.05 6.56
N GLU A 271 -26.57 -11.47 6.23
CA GLU A 271 -27.25 -10.49 7.11
C GLU A 271 -27.71 -11.12 8.43
N VAL A 272 -28.24 -12.36 8.38
CA VAL A 272 -28.74 -13.06 9.58
C VAL A 272 -27.58 -13.48 10.50
N PHE A 273 -26.42 -13.85 9.96
CA PHE A 273 -25.26 -14.22 10.77
C PHE A 273 -24.65 -13.00 11.48
N CYS A 274 -24.50 -11.87 10.79
CA CYS A 274 -24.03 -10.62 11.36
C CYS A 274 -24.99 -10.08 12.44
N HIS A 275 -26.31 -10.08 12.19
CA HIS A 275 -27.28 -9.59 13.18
C HIS A 275 -27.39 -10.46 14.43
N LYS A 276 -27.19 -11.79 14.32
CA LYS A 276 -27.29 -12.72 15.46
C LYS A 276 -26.05 -12.67 16.36
N GLN A 277 -24.86 -12.46 15.79
CA GLN A 277 -23.61 -12.28 16.55
C GLN A 277 -23.55 -10.92 17.26
N ILE A 278 -24.00 -9.83 16.60
CA ILE A 278 -24.09 -8.49 17.21
C ILE A 278 -25.07 -8.45 18.40
N ARG A 279 -26.19 -9.19 18.33
CA ARG A 279 -27.15 -9.29 19.45
C ARG A 279 -26.61 -10.07 20.66
N ASN A 280 -25.78 -11.10 20.42
CA ASN A 280 -25.20 -11.90 21.50
C ASN A 280 -24.03 -11.19 22.19
N ALA A 281 -23.24 -10.41 21.45
CA ALA A 281 -22.14 -9.60 21.99
C ALA A 281 -22.60 -8.47 22.94
N ARG A 282 -23.83 -7.97 22.79
CA ARG A 282 -24.41 -6.96 23.72
C ARG A 282 -24.78 -7.51 25.11
N ARG A 283 -24.70 -8.82 25.35
CA ARG A 283 -25.21 -9.45 26.60
C ARG A 283 -24.15 -9.96 27.56
N ARG A 284 -22.84 -9.93 27.26
CA ARG A 284 -21.80 -10.47 28.15
C ARG A 284 -20.59 -9.53 28.25
N SER A 285 -20.37 -8.97 29.44
CA SER A 285 -19.40 -7.89 29.70
C SER A 285 -17.94 -8.34 29.84
N LYS A 286 -17.63 -9.64 29.79
CA LYS A 286 -16.26 -10.17 30.01
C LYS A 286 -15.50 -10.62 28.76
N GLU A 287 -16.10 -10.58 27.56
CA GLU A 287 -15.42 -10.92 26.28
C GLU A 287 -15.02 -9.70 25.46
N ARG A 288 -15.02 -8.50 26.06
CA ARG A 288 -14.68 -7.24 25.36
C ARG A 288 -13.23 -7.20 24.87
N ILE A 289 -12.31 -7.84 25.60
CA ILE A 289 -10.87 -7.86 25.27
C ILE A 289 -10.58 -8.77 24.07
N HIS A 290 -11.25 -9.93 23.96
CA HIS A 290 -11.11 -10.82 22.81
C HIS A 290 -11.87 -10.32 21.58
N LEU A 291 -13.00 -9.63 21.77
CA LEU A 291 -13.71 -9.01 20.68
C LEU A 291 -12.97 -7.76 20.17
N GLU A 292 -12.33 -6.96 21.02
CA GLU A 292 -11.46 -5.87 20.56
C GLU A 292 -10.21 -6.41 19.86
N ALA A 293 -9.56 -7.46 20.36
CA ALA A 293 -8.44 -8.08 19.64
C ALA A 293 -8.87 -8.70 18.29
N PHE A 294 -10.04 -9.33 18.23
CA PHE A 294 -10.57 -9.90 16.98
C PHE A 294 -11.09 -8.83 16.03
N LEU A 295 -11.76 -7.78 16.52
CA LEU A 295 -12.19 -6.64 15.71
C LEU A 295 -10.98 -5.83 15.26
N MET A 296 -9.90 -5.72 16.03
CA MET A 296 -8.64 -5.09 15.62
C MET A 296 -7.88 -5.95 14.61
N THR A 297 -7.95 -7.28 14.72
CA THR A 297 -7.38 -8.20 13.72
C THR A 297 -8.20 -8.17 12.44
N VAL A 298 -9.53 -8.08 12.53
CA VAL A 298 -10.43 -7.96 11.38
C VAL A 298 -10.39 -6.55 10.80
N ILE A 299 -10.23 -5.49 11.58
CA ILE A 299 -10.06 -4.12 11.08
C ILE A 299 -8.66 -3.98 10.45
N SER A 300 -7.62 -4.57 11.03
CA SER A 300 -6.29 -4.68 10.39
C SER A 300 -6.31 -5.54 9.13
N ALA A 301 -7.20 -6.55 9.05
CA ALA A 301 -7.36 -7.41 7.89
C ALA A 301 -8.42 -6.93 6.88
N THR A 302 -9.20 -5.88 7.18
CA THR A 302 -10.35 -5.48 6.34
C THR A 302 -10.49 -3.97 6.13
N PHE A 303 -9.68 -3.11 6.76
CA PHE A 303 -9.70 -1.66 6.54
C PHE A 303 -8.30 -1.07 6.43
N GLY A 304 -7.91 -0.77 5.18
CA GLY A 304 -6.95 0.27 4.74
C GLY A 304 -5.58 0.29 5.43
N VAL A 305 -4.60 -0.44 4.89
CA VAL A 305 -3.29 -0.52 5.56
C VAL A 305 -2.10 -0.83 4.62
N LEU A 306 -2.03 -0.45 3.34
CA LEU A 306 -0.71 -0.54 2.64
C LEU A 306 0.18 0.67 2.98
N PRO A 307 -0.33 1.91 2.94
CA PRO A 307 0.38 3.03 3.55
C PRO A 307 0.54 2.82 5.06
N GLU A 308 -0.48 2.31 5.78
CA GLU A 308 -0.39 2.11 7.23
C GLU A 308 0.41 0.85 7.69
N VAL A 309 0.56 -0.23 6.92
CA VAL A 309 1.38 -1.41 7.34
C VAL A 309 2.84 -1.03 7.21
N GLN A 310 3.20 -0.32 6.13
CA GLN A 310 4.53 0.26 5.99
C GLN A 310 4.77 1.41 6.98
N PHE A 311 3.73 2.16 7.39
CA PHE A 311 3.78 3.15 8.47
C PHE A 311 4.10 2.50 9.82
N MET A 312 3.40 1.43 10.22
CA MET A 312 3.69 0.69 11.45
C MET A 312 5.10 0.10 11.42
N HIS A 313 5.54 -0.42 10.27
CA HIS A 313 6.88 -0.97 10.09
C HIS A 313 7.99 0.11 10.12
N THR A 314 7.70 1.34 9.68
CA THR A 314 8.66 2.45 9.71
C THR A 314 8.73 3.07 11.11
N LEU A 315 7.64 3.08 11.87
CA LEU A 315 7.60 3.43 13.30
C LEU A 315 8.33 2.39 14.16
N CYS A 316 8.16 1.09 13.91
CA CYS A 316 8.95 0.04 14.61
C CYS A 316 10.46 0.21 14.37
N ARG A 317 10.89 0.58 13.15
CA ARG A 317 12.29 0.93 12.87
C ARG A 317 12.77 2.20 13.59
N PHE A 318 11.86 3.09 13.96
CA PHE A 318 12.14 4.33 14.68
C PHE A 318 12.39 4.05 16.16
N GLU A 319 11.57 3.19 16.77
CA GLU A 319 11.77 2.68 18.14
C GLU A 319 13.08 1.86 18.26
N ASP A 320 13.38 1.00 17.28
CA ASP A 320 14.64 0.23 17.25
C ASP A 320 15.90 1.11 17.16
N ARG A 321 15.80 2.31 16.56
CA ARG A 321 16.91 3.28 16.50
C ARG A 321 17.11 4.01 17.83
N GLU A 322 16.06 4.24 18.61
CA GLU A 322 16.18 4.80 19.97
C GLU A 322 16.87 3.81 20.92
N VAL A 323 16.56 2.51 20.83
CA VAL A 323 17.18 1.45 21.67
C VAL A 323 18.67 1.25 21.36
N ASN A 324 19.08 1.46 20.11
CA ASN A 324 20.46 1.25 19.65
C ASN A 324 21.33 2.53 19.69
N ASN A 325 20.83 3.65 20.23
CA ASN A 325 21.63 4.86 20.40
C ASN A 325 22.55 4.76 21.65
N PRO A 326 23.88 4.66 21.50
CA PRO A 326 24.80 4.46 22.62
C PRO A 326 24.83 5.66 23.59
N MET A 327 24.36 6.84 23.18
CA MET A 327 24.31 8.04 24.03
C MET A 327 23.14 8.04 25.02
N LEU A 328 22.09 7.25 24.78
CA LEU A 328 20.90 7.17 25.64
C LEU A 328 20.93 5.98 26.61
N GLN A 329 21.82 5.00 26.40
CA GLN A 329 21.95 3.82 27.26
C GLN A 329 22.52 4.14 28.67
N THR A 330 23.07 5.34 28.89
CA THR A 330 23.73 5.70 30.14
C THR A 330 22.77 6.12 31.26
N VAL A 331 21.47 6.33 30.97
CA VAL A 331 20.53 6.88 31.97
C VAL A 331 19.74 5.79 32.70
N HIS A 332 19.76 4.53 32.27
CA HIS A 332 18.84 3.50 32.79
C HIS A 332 19.42 2.50 33.80
N LYS A 333 20.67 2.68 34.27
CA LYS A 333 21.35 1.71 35.14
C LYS A 333 21.60 2.14 36.60
N LEU A 334 21.02 3.26 37.07
CA LEU A 334 21.33 3.78 38.42
C LEU A 334 20.24 3.68 39.49
N GLU A 335 19.07 3.11 39.21
CA GLU A 335 18.09 2.85 40.26
C GLU A 335 17.51 1.45 40.12
N LEU A 336 18.14 0.48 40.79
CA LEU A 336 17.51 -0.71 41.38
C LEU A 336 18.52 -1.28 42.40
N LYS A 337 18.36 -0.87 43.65
CA LYS A 337 18.87 -1.57 44.85
C LYS A 337 17.96 -2.74 45.17
#